data_AF-A0A9W6DFF0-F1
#
_entry.id   AF-A0A9W6DFF0-F1
#
_cell.length_a   1.000
_cell.length_b   1.000
_cell.length_c   1.000
_cell.angle_alpha   90.00
_cell.angle_beta   90.00
_cell.angle_gamma   90.00
#
_symmetry.space_group_name_H-M   'P 1'
#
loop_
_entity.id
_entity.type
_entity.pdbx_description
1 polymer ?
#
loop_
_entity_poly.entity_id
_entity_poly.type
_entity_poly.pdbx_seq_one_letter_code
_entity_poly.pdbx_strand_id
1 'polypeptide(L)'
;MKPDLLLKIQRILAYIFIALTLLSFILSLGFMTNYYTLFYEGTFEMFNFFKDVQVLNKAIFNTSLIYVILAILLIPFDINKKKPGIFGVSFVIITTVYTLLSSYKILSDIPYYKNIYASFDFGEIKNYTPSIVAFDLSTVLFIVIIIAAILLFITSLSNYISTIKTKRIRGGSNEA
;
A
#
# COMPACT_ATOMS: atom_id res chain seq x y z
N MET A 1 -12.86 -9.88 -24.13
CA MET A 1 -13.52 -9.29 -22.95
C MET A 1 -14.17 -7.98 -23.36
N LYS A 2 -15.43 -7.71 -23.01
CA LYS A 2 -16.12 -6.47 -23.41
C LYS A 2 -15.39 -5.25 -22.79
N PRO A 3 -15.11 -4.16 -23.54
CA PRO A 3 -14.38 -3.00 -23.04
C PRO A 3 -14.97 -2.41 -21.74
N ASP A 4 -16.29 -2.45 -21.61
CA ASP A 4 -17.01 -1.94 -20.44
C ASP A 4 -16.73 -2.74 -19.16
N LEU A 5 -16.44 -4.04 -19.28
CA LEU A 5 -16.15 -4.92 -18.13
C LEU A 5 -14.77 -4.63 -17.55
N LEU A 6 -13.76 -4.45 -18.39
CA LEU A 6 -12.39 -4.14 -17.94
C LEU A 6 -12.32 -2.77 -17.26
N LEU A 7 -13.03 -1.76 -17.79
CA LEU A 7 -13.14 -0.45 -17.13
C LEU A 7 -13.84 -0.55 -15.77
N LYS A 8 -14.90 -1.36 -15.66
CA LYS A 8 -15.57 -1.60 -14.38
C LYS A 8 -14.64 -2.24 -13.36
N ILE A 9 -13.85 -3.24 -13.75
CA ILE A 9 -12.86 -3.89 -12.87
C ILE A 9 -11.79 -2.90 -12.43
N GLN A 10 -11.23 -2.10 -13.35
CA GLN A 10 -10.23 -1.08 -13.02
C GLN A 10 -10.75 -0.09 -11.98
N ARG A 11 -12.00 0.37 -12.12
CA ARG A 11 -12.64 1.27 -11.14
C ARG A 11 -12.79 0.63 -9.76
N ILE A 12 -13.24 -0.63 -9.72
CA ILE A 12 -13.36 -1.38 -8.45
C ILE A 12 -11.99 -1.52 -7.81
N LEU A 13 -10.95 -1.88 -8.57
CA LEU A 13 -9.58 -1.98 -8.07
C LEU A 13 -9.04 -0.65 -7.56
N ALA A 14 -9.36 0.47 -8.21
CA ALA A 14 -8.97 1.80 -7.74
C ALA A 14 -9.62 2.12 -6.38
N TYR A 15 -10.91 1.82 -6.18
CA TYR A 15 -11.57 1.97 -4.88
C TYR A 15 -11.01 1.04 -3.81
N ILE A 16 -10.72 -0.21 -4.15
CA ILE A 16 -10.06 -1.16 -3.23
C ILE A 16 -8.70 -0.60 -2.81
N PHE A 17 -7.91 -0.10 -3.76
CA PHE A 17 -6.61 0.51 -3.47
C PHE A 17 -6.76 1.72 -2.55
N ILE A 18 -7.70 2.63 -2.81
CA ILE A 18 -8.01 3.75 -1.90
C ILE A 18 -8.33 3.25 -0.49
N ALA A 19 -9.23 2.27 -0.35
CA ALA A 19 -9.61 1.72 0.96
C ALA A 19 -8.41 1.11 1.71
N LEU A 20 -7.58 0.33 1.02
CA LEU A 20 -6.39 -0.30 1.61
C LEU A 20 -5.35 0.74 2.07
N THR A 21 -5.14 1.80 1.29
CA THR A 21 -4.19 2.86 1.64
C THR A 21 -4.65 3.68 2.84
N LEU A 22 -5.96 3.94 2.96
CA LEU A 22 -6.55 4.56 4.15
C LEU A 22 -6.42 3.66 5.38
N LEU A 23 -6.70 2.35 5.25
CA LEU A 23 -6.49 1.39 6.34
C LEU A 23 -5.03 1.36 6.80
N SER A 24 -4.08 1.43 5.86
CA SER A 24 -2.65 1.47 6.18
C SER A 24 -2.26 2.74 6.93
N PHE A 25 -2.83 3.88 6.53
CA PHE A 25 -2.62 5.14 7.23
C PHE A 25 -3.17 5.07 8.67
N ILE A 26 -4.39 4.56 8.86
CA ILE A 26 -4.99 4.39 10.19
C ILE A 26 -4.14 3.44 11.05
N LEU A 27 -3.70 2.32 10.49
CA LEU A 27 -2.84 1.36 11.19
C LEU A 27 -1.54 2.03 11.66
N SER A 28 -0.93 2.88 10.82
CA SER A 28 0.30 3.60 11.17
C SER A 28 0.12 4.58 12.34
N LEU A 29 -1.07 5.15 12.52
CA LEU A 29 -1.38 6.01 13.67
C LEU A 29 -1.47 5.21 14.96
N GLY A 30 -2.07 4.01 14.90
CA GLY A 30 -2.10 3.04 16.00
C GLY A 30 -0.80 2.25 16.18
N PHE A 31 0.20 2.50 15.32
CA PHE A 31 1.54 1.93 15.33
C PHE A 31 2.09 1.77 16.75
N MET A 32 2.39 2.95 17.28
CA MET A 32 3.19 3.14 18.47
C MET A 32 2.45 2.87 19.77
N THR A 33 1.12 2.96 19.76
CA THR A 33 0.32 2.77 20.98
C THR A 33 0.49 1.35 21.52
N ASN A 34 0.78 0.36 20.66
CA ASN A 34 1.05 -1.02 21.07
C ASN A 34 2.35 -1.21 21.87
N TYR A 35 3.29 -0.26 21.77
CA TYR A 35 4.63 -0.38 22.36
C TYR A 35 4.93 0.69 23.42
N TYR A 36 3.94 1.52 23.76
CA TYR A 36 4.10 2.65 24.68
C TYR A 36 4.55 2.22 26.08
N THR A 37 4.08 1.06 26.57
CA THR A 37 4.48 0.52 27.88
C THR A 37 5.99 0.24 27.94
N LEU A 38 6.63 -0.13 26.83
CA LEU A 38 8.09 -0.35 26.78
C LEU A 38 8.89 0.92 27.07
N PHE A 39 8.31 2.09 26.80
CA PHE A 39 8.96 3.37 27.08
C PHE A 39 8.94 3.73 28.58
N TYR A 40 7.84 3.42 29.28
CA TYR A 40 7.64 3.84 30.67
C TYR A 40 8.07 2.81 31.69
N GLU A 41 7.85 1.53 31.38
CA GLU A 41 7.94 0.43 32.34
C GLU A 41 8.94 -0.64 31.90
N GLY A 42 9.53 -0.50 30.71
CA GLY A 42 10.51 -1.42 30.16
C GLY A 42 11.94 -1.21 30.71
N THR A 43 12.79 -2.19 30.45
CA THR A 43 14.24 -2.08 30.70
C THR A 43 14.89 -1.07 29.76
N PHE A 44 16.17 -0.73 30.02
CA PHE A 44 16.94 0.13 29.12
C PHE A 44 16.98 -0.39 27.67
N GLU A 45 17.04 -1.70 27.48
CA GLU A 45 17.03 -2.33 26.16
C GLU A 45 15.68 -2.17 25.46
N MET A 46 14.58 -2.38 26.19
CA MET A 46 13.22 -2.20 25.66
C MET A 46 12.93 -0.73 25.30
N PHE A 47 13.46 0.21 26.07
CA PHE A 47 13.38 1.63 25.77
C PHE A 47 14.15 2.00 24.50
N ASN A 48 15.34 1.43 24.29
CA ASN A 48 16.09 1.63 23.05
C ASN A 48 15.37 1.01 21.86
N PHE A 49 14.82 -0.20 22.02
CA PHE A 49 13.96 -0.79 21.01
C PHE A 49 12.74 0.08 20.68
N PHE A 50 12.09 0.68 21.68
CA PHE A 50 11.00 1.61 21.45
C PHE A 50 11.43 2.79 20.58
N LYS A 51 12.65 3.32 20.75
CA LYS A 51 13.17 4.37 19.86
C LYS A 51 13.44 3.86 18.45
N ASP A 52 14.03 2.68 18.33
CA ASP A 52 14.38 2.12 17.02
C ASP A 52 13.12 1.79 16.22
N VAL A 53 12.08 1.25 16.85
CA VAL A 53 10.81 0.94 16.18
C VAL A 53 10.06 2.21 15.72
N GLN A 54 10.35 3.39 16.30
CA GLN A 54 9.83 4.67 15.79
C GLN A 54 10.34 4.98 14.38
N VAL A 55 11.55 4.53 14.03
CA VAL A 55 12.10 4.70 12.69
C VAL A 55 11.26 3.93 11.67
N LEU A 56 10.90 2.68 11.99
CA LEU A 56 9.98 1.88 11.20
C LEU A 56 8.59 2.52 11.12
N ASN A 57 8.02 2.92 12.26
CA ASN A 57 6.69 3.53 12.29
C ASN A 57 6.63 4.82 11.45
N LYS A 58 7.67 5.65 11.51
CA LYS A 58 7.80 6.86 10.68
C LYS A 58 7.86 6.51 9.19
N ALA A 59 8.59 5.45 8.82
CA ALA A 59 8.65 4.97 7.44
C ALA A 59 7.28 4.48 6.94
N ILE A 60 6.57 3.70 7.77
CA ILE A 60 5.21 3.23 7.48
C ILE A 60 4.27 4.43 7.32
N PHE A 61 4.22 5.34 8.29
CA PHE A 61 3.36 6.54 8.26
C PHE A 61 3.57 7.38 7.01
N ASN A 62 4.83 7.72 6.69
CA ASN A 62 5.16 8.53 5.52
C ASN A 62 4.74 7.83 4.22
N THR A 63 4.99 6.53 4.12
CA THR A 63 4.62 5.73 2.94
C THR A 63 3.10 5.67 2.78
N SER A 64 2.37 5.38 3.86
CA SER A 64 0.91 5.34 3.87
C SER A 64 0.28 6.68 3.51
N LEU A 65 0.85 7.79 4.00
CA LEU A 65 0.41 9.14 3.63
C LEU A 65 0.58 9.40 2.14
N ILE A 66 1.75 9.06 1.57
CA ILE A 66 2.00 9.22 0.14
C ILE A 66 1.05 8.32 -0.68
N TYR A 67 0.79 7.10 -0.21
CA TYR A 67 -0.18 6.23 -0.86
C TYR A 67 -1.60 6.82 -0.89
N VAL A 68 -2.06 7.42 0.20
CA VAL A 68 -3.37 8.10 0.23
C VAL A 68 -3.41 9.23 -0.80
N ILE A 69 -2.34 10.04 -0.89
CA ILE A 69 -2.25 11.12 -1.88
C ILE A 69 -2.32 10.54 -3.31
N LEU A 70 -1.52 9.51 -3.60
CA LEU A 70 -1.53 8.86 -4.91
C LEU A 70 -2.89 8.23 -5.24
N ALA A 71 -3.56 7.63 -4.25
CA ALA A 71 -4.85 6.99 -4.41
C ALA A 71 -5.98 8.01 -4.67
N ILE A 72 -5.94 9.19 -4.02
CA ILE A 72 -6.87 10.29 -4.33
C ILE A 72 -6.67 10.78 -5.76
N LEU A 73 -5.42 10.89 -6.22
CA LEU A 73 -5.11 11.28 -7.59
C LEU A 73 -5.58 10.24 -8.63
N LEU A 74 -5.78 8.97 -8.28
CA LEU A 74 -6.41 7.99 -9.19
C LEU A 74 -7.86 8.36 -9.56
N ILE A 75 -8.58 9.11 -8.73
CA ILE A 75 -9.99 9.46 -8.95
C ILE A 75 -10.18 10.21 -10.29
N PRO A 76 -9.51 11.35 -10.55
CA PRO A 76 -9.64 12.05 -11.83
C PRO A 76 -9.04 11.29 -13.02
N PHE A 77 -8.05 10.42 -12.81
CA PHE A 77 -7.35 9.75 -13.91
C PHE A 77 -7.99 8.45 -14.37
N ASP A 78 -8.54 7.66 -13.45
CA ASP A 78 -9.02 6.29 -13.74
C ASP A 78 -10.50 6.08 -13.40
N ILE A 79 -11.02 6.74 -12.35
CA ILE A 79 -12.42 6.53 -11.92
C ILE A 79 -13.39 7.31 -12.81
N ASN A 80 -13.12 8.59 -13.04
CA ASN A 80 -14.04 9.49 -13.72
C ASN A 80 -13.98 9.45 -15.25
N LYS A 81 -13.00 8.74 -15.84
CA LYS A 81 -12.84 8.70 -17.30
C LYS A 81 -13.69 7.62 -17.96
N LYS A 82 -14.21 7.95 -19.16
CA LYS A 82 -14.90 7.01 -20.06
C LYS A 82 -13.95 6.20 -20.95
N LYS A 83 -12.69 6.67 -21.12
CA LYS A 83 -11.65 6.00 -21.91
C LYS A 83 -10.29 6.16 -21.21
N PRO A 84 -9.45 5.12 -21.20
CA PRO A 84 -8.10 5.19 -20.66
C PRO A 84 -7.24 6.09 -21.54
N GLY A 85 -6.46 6.98 -20.93
CA GLY A 85 -5.53 7.87 -21.60
C GLY A 85 -4.10 7.61 -21.14
N ILE A 86 -3.12 8.04 -21.94
CA ILE A 86 -1.69 7.80 -21.65
C ILE A 86 -1.29 8.33 -20.27
N PHE A 87 -1.77 9.51 -19.88
CA PHE A 87 -1.53 10.09 -18.55
C PHE A 87 -2.03 9.21 -17.40
N GLY A 88 -3.18 8.55 -17.55
CA GLY A 88 -3.71 7.66 -16.49
C GLY A 88 -2.85 6.42 -16.34
N VAL A 89 -2.47 5.80 -17.45
CA VAL A 89 -1.57 4.63 -17.45
C VAL A 89 -0.20 4.98 -16.88
N SER A 90 0.39 6.10 -17.30
CA SER A 90 1.67 6.58 -16.77
C SER A 90 1.60 6.83 -15.26
N PHE A 91 0.50 7.42 -14.78
CA PHE A 91 0.28 7.65 -13.36
C PHE A 91 0.16 6.33 -12.57
N VAL A 92 -0.59 5.35 -13.10
CA VAL A 92 -0.68 4.01 -12.50
C VAL A 92 0.69 3.34 -12.47
N ILE A 93 1.48 3.42 -13.54
CA ILE A 93 2.85 2.87 -13.57
C ILE A 93 3.70 3.47 -12.45
N ILE A 94 3.75 4.80 -12.34
CA ILE A 94 4.53 5.49 -11.31
C ILE A 94 4.06 5.08 -9.92
N THR A 95 2.74 5.04 -9.70
CA THR A 95 2.13 4.62 -8.43
C THR A 95 2.53 3.20 -8.09
N THR A 96 2.39 2.25 -9.01
CA THR A 96 2.75 0.84 -8.80
C THR A 96 4.23 0.67 -8.51
N VAL A 97 5.13 1.32 -9.26
CA VAL A 97 6.58 1.24 -9.02
C VAL A 97 6.93 1.80 -7.64
N TYR A 98 6.39 2.98 -7.29
CA TYR A 98 6.60 3.57 -5.97
C TYR A 98 6.11 2.65 -4.85
N THR A 99 4.90 2.09 -5.00
CA THR A 99 4.30 1.15 -4.05
C THR A 99 5.14 -0.10 -3.89
N LEU A 100 5.67 -0.67 -4.97
CA LEU A 100 6.53 -1.86 -4.89
C LEU A 100 7.82 -1.56 -4.11
N LEU A 101 8.53 -0.49 -4.47
CA LEU A 101 9.82 -0.15 -3.86
C LEU A 101 9.69 0.17 -2.36
N SER A 102 8.71 1.00 -2.00
CA SER A 102 8.50 1.42 -0.62
C SER A 102 7.93 0.29 0.25
N SER A 103 6.98 -0.52 -0.28
CA SER A 103 6.47 -1.69 0.46
C SER A 103 7.55 -2.75 0.65
N TYR A 104 8.41 -2.99 -0.35
CA TYR A 104 9.49 -3.97 -0.23
C TYR A 104 10.44 -3.60 0.92
N LYS A 105 10.84 -2.33 1.01
CA LYS A 105 11.69 -1.84 2.10
C LYS A 105 11.02 -2.02 3.47
N ILE A 106 9.75 -1.67 3.60
CA ILE A 106 9.02 -1.85 4.87
C ILE A 106 8.91 -3.34 5.23
N LEU A 107 8.58 -4.19 4.26
CA LEU A 107 8.44 -5.63 4.46
C LEU A 107 9.77 -6.31 4.80
N SER A 108 10.92 -5.79 4.34
CA SER A 108 12.23 -6.29 4.75
C SER A 108 12.60 -5.87 6.17
N ASP A 109 12.12 -4.71 6.61
CA ASP A 109 12.46 -4.14 7.92
C ASP A 109 11.61 -4.75 9.04
N ILE A 110 10.32 -5.03 8.81
CA ILE A 110 9.40 -5.56 9.83
C ILE A 110 9.95 -6.82 10.56
N PRO A 111 10.46 -7.87 9.89
CA PRO A 111 10.97 -9.06 10.55
C PRO A 111 12.09 -8.77 11.55
N TYR A 112 12.97 -7.80 11.26
CA TYR A 112 14.05 -7.41 12.15
C TYR A 112 13.50 -6.91 13.50
N TYR A 113 12.60 -5.92 13.48
CA TYR A 113 12.00 -5.38 14.69
C TYR A 113 11.11 -6.41 15.41
N LYS A 114 10.37 -7.22 14.66
CA LYS A 114 9.53 -8.29 15.21
C LYS A 114 10.36 -9.31 15.99
N ASN A 115 11.50 -9.74 15.46
CA ASN A 115 12.36 -10.72 16.10
C ASN A 115 13.04 -10.17 17.35
N ILE A 116 13.49 -8.91 17.32
CA ILE A 116 14.06 -8.26 18.53
C ILE A 116 12.98 -8.18 19.61
N TYR A 117 11.78 -7.70 19.29
CA TYR A 117 10.67 -7.64 20.23
C TYR A 117 10.34 -9.01 20.82
N ALA A 118 10.29 -10.06 19.99
CA ALA A 118 9.98 -11.41 20.44
C ALA A 118 11.08 -12.06 21.30
N SER A 119 12.29 -11.49 21.31
CA SER A 119 13.41 -11.99 22.10
C SER A 119 13.47 -11.42 23.53
N PHE A 120 12.69 -10.38 23.82
CA PHE A 120 12.68 -9.78 25.16
C PHE A 120 11.96 -10.65 26.19
N ASP A 121 12.47 -10.61 27.42
CA ASP A 121 11.77 -11.12 28.60
C ASP A 121 10.88 -10.02 29.18
N PHE A 122 9.56 -10.20 29.06
CA PHE A 122 8.56 -9.25 29.53
C PHE A 122 8.15 -9.47 30.99
N GLY A 123 8.77 -10.43 31.71
CA GLY A 123 8.42 -10.77 33.09
C GLY A 123 8.55 -9.62 34.09
N GLU A 124 9.36 -8.60 33.77
CA GLU A 124 9.56 -7.42 34.62
C GLU A 124 8.43 -6.39 34.51
N ILE A 125 7.61 -6.43 33.45
CA ILE A 125 6.51 -5.47 33.23
C ILE A 125 5.20 -6.03 33.75
N LYS A 126 4.64 -5.39 34.79
CA LYS A 126 3.39 -5.83 35.41
C LYS A 126 2.20 -5.66 34.46
N ASN A 127 1.35 -6.68 34.37
CA ASN A 127 0.12 -6.68 33.55
C ASN A 127 0.34 -6.41 32.05
N TYR A 128 1.56 -6.63 31.54
CA TYR A 128 1.85 -6.50 30.13
C TYR A 128 1.58 -7.79 29.38
N THR A 129 0.80 -7.71 28.30
CA THR A 129 0.59 -8.84 27.39
C THR A 129 1.33 -8.56 26.10
N PRO A 130 2.50 -9.20 25.87
CA PRO A 130 3.28 -8.93 24.67
C PRO A 130 2.51 -9.33 23.42
N SER A 131 2.52 -8.47 22.40
CA SER A 131 1.79 -8.68 21.16
C SER A 131 2.60 -8.27 19.93
N ILE A 132 2.67 -9.17 18.96
CA ILE A 132 3.26 -8.94 17.63
C ILE A 132 2.21 -8.58 16.57
N VAL A 133 0.95 -8.43 16.97
CA VAL A 133 -0.18 -8.26 16.04
C VAL A 133 -0.01 -7.03 15.13
N ALA A 134 0.54 -5.92 15.64
CA ALA A 134 0.76 -4.74 14.82
C ALA A 134 1.78 -4.98 13.68
N PHE A 135 2.82 -5.78 13.92
CA PHE A 135 3.77 -6.21 12.87
C PHE A 135 3.10 -7.11 11.84
N ASP A 136 2.28 -8.06 12.28
CA ASP A 136 1.60 -9.02 11.40
C ASP A 136 0.55 -8.33 10.52
N LEU A 137 -0.28 -7.47 11.12
CA LEU A 137 -1.25 -6.67 10.39
C LEU A 137 -0.58 -5.75 9.37
N SER A 138 0.53 -5.11 9.74
CA SER A 138 1.30 -4.27 8.81
C SER A 138 1.82 -5.10 7.64
N THR A 139 2.42 -6.26 7.92
CA THR A 139 2.96 -7.17 6.89
C THR A 139 1.88 -7.59 5.91
N VAL A 140 0.75 -8.11 6.41
CA VAL A 140 -0.38 -8.55 5.56
C VAL A 140 -0.91 -7.39 4.73
N LEU A 141 -1.06 -6.21 5.33
CA LEU A 141 -1.63 -5.06 4.64
C LEU A 141 -0.74 -4.55 3.50
N PHE A 142 0.58 -4.47 3.69
CA PHE A 142 1.51 -4.11 2.62
C PHE A 142 1.53 -5.13 1.48
N ILE A 143 1.43 -6.43 1.80
CA ILE A 143 1.31 -7.49 0.77
C ILE A 143 0.03 -7.30 -0.05
N VAL A 144 -1.12 -7.07 0.60
CA VAL A 144 -2.39 -6.86 -0.09
C VAL A 144 -2.38 -5.58 -0.94
N ILE A 145 -1.74 -4.51 -0.45
CA ILE A 145 -1.54 -3.26 -1.21
C ILE A 145 -0.69 -3.52 -2.48
N ILE A 146 0.40 -4.29 -2.37
CA ILE A 146 1.21 -4.67 -3.53
C ILE A 146 0.36 -5.42 -4.57
N ILE A 147 -0.41 -6.43 -4.14
CA ILE A 147 -1.26 -7.22 -5.02
C ILE A 147 -2.28 -6.30 -5.73
N ALA A 148 -2.94 -5.42 -4.98
CA ALA A 148 -3.89 -4.46 -5.54
C ALA A 148 -3.24 -3.52 -6.57
N ALA A 149 -2.03 -3.01 -6.29
CA ALA A 149 -1.29 -2.14 -7.21
C ALA A 149 -0.89 -2.86 -8.51
N ILE A 150 -0.49 -4.14 -8.43
CA ILE A 150 -0.17 -4.97 -9.60
C ILE A 150 -1.42 -5.23 -10.44
N LEU A 151 -2.53 -5.61 -9.81
CA LEU A 151 -3.80 -5.85 -10.52
C LEU A 151 -4.33 -4.56 -11.19
N LEU A 152 -4.20 -3.42 -10.51
CA LEU A 152 -4.57 -2.13 -11.08
C LEU A 152 -3.69 -1.77 -12.29
N PHE A 153 -2.38 -2.03 -12.22
CA PHE A 153 -1.46 -1.85 -13.34
C PHE A 153 -1.83 -2.73 -14.54
N ILE A 154 -2.03 -4.04 -14.34
CA ILE A 154 -2.37 -4.99 -15.41
C ILE A 154 -3.67 -4.57 -16.10
N THR A 155 -4.68 -4.19 -15.32
CA THR A 155 -6.00 -3.80 -15.84
C THR A 155 -5.97 -2.46 -16.58
N SER A 156 -5.27 -1.46 -16.04
CA SER A 156 -5.06 -0.16 -16.69
C SER A 156 -4.32 -0.31 -18.03
N LEU A 157 -3.24 -1.10 -18.06
CA LEU A 157 -2.48 -1.36 -19.28
C LEU A 157 -3.31 -2.13 -20.33
N SER A 158 -4.05 -3.15 -19.90
CA SER A 158 -4.93 -3.93 -20.78
C SER A 158 -6.02 -3.07 -21.42
N ASN A 159 -6.65 -2.19 -20.62
CA ASN A 159 -7.65 -1.23 -21.09
C ASN A 159 -7.08 -0.26 -22.13
N TYR A 160 -5.87 0.25 -21.88
CA TYR A 160 -5.20 1.15 -22.81
C TYR A 160 -4.85 0.50 -24.14
N ILE A 161 -4.26 -0.70 -24.12
CA ILE A 161 -3.94 -1.47 -25.33
C ILE A 161 -5.21 -1.78 -26.13
N SER A 162 -6.29 -2.19 -25.46
CA SER A 162 -7.58 -2.44 -26.12
C SER A 162 -8.10 -1.19 -26.82
N THR A 163 -8.01 -0.03 -26.17
CA THR A 163 -8.46 1.25 -26.73
C THR A 163 -7.65 1.67 -27.96
N ILE A 164 -6.32 1.47 -27.95
CA ILE A 164 -5.47 1.75 -29.13
C ILE A 164 -5.84 0.84 -30.30
N LYS A 165 -6.00 -0.47 -30.04
CA LYS A 165 -6.37 -1.44 -31.09
C LYS A 165 -7.70 -1.08 -31.75
N THR A 166 -8.72 -0.73 -30.97
CA THR A 166 -10.03 -0.31 -31.52
C THR A 166 -9.94 0.97 -32.35
N LYS A 167 -9.12 1.96 -31.93
CA LYS A 167 -8.91 3.18 -32.72
C LYS A 167 -8.23 2.88 -34.06
N ARG A 168 -7.23 2.00 -34.09
CA ARG A 168 -6.50 1.63 -35.31
C ARG A 168 -7.40 0.94 -36.34
N ILE A 169 -8.26 0.02 -35.90
CA ILE A 169 -9.22 -0.69 -36.77
C ILE A 169 -10.20 0.29 -37.42
N ARG A 170 -10.71 1.28 -36.66
CA ARG A 170 -11.63 2.29 -37.18
C ARG A 170 -10.97 3.36 -38.06
N GLY A 171 -9.69 3.65 -37.83
CA GLY A 171 -8.92 4.55 -38.70
C GLY A 171 -8.64 3.93 -40.06
N GLY A 172 -8.32 2.63 -40.11
CA GLY A 172 -8.03 1.92 -41.37
C GLY A 172 -9.24 1.58 -42.23
N SER A 173 -10.49 1.67 -41.72
CA SER A 173 -11.69 1.45 -42.53
C SER A 173 -12.22 2.71 -43.22
N ASN A 174 -11.64 3.88 -42.93
CA ASN A 174 -12.02 5.14 -43.58
C ASN A 174 -11.04 5.54 -44.70
N GLU A 175 -10.01 4.71 -44.94
CA GLU A 175 -8.97 4.93 -45.96
C GLU A 175 -9.00 3.85 -47.07
N ALA A 176 -10.02 2.98 -47.08
CA ALA A 176 -10.26 1.96 -48.09
C ALA A 176 -11.67 2.13 -48.68
#